data_AF-A0A949ZFA0-F1
#
_entry.id   AF-A0A949ZFA0-F1
#
_cell.length_a   1.000
_cell.length_b   1.000
_cell.length_c   1.000
_cell.angle_alpha   90.00
_cell.angle_beta   90.00
_cell.angle_gamma   90.00
#
_symmetry.space_group_name_H-M   'P 1'
#
loop_
_entity.id
_entity.type
_entity.pdbx_description
1 polymer ?
#
loop_
_entity_poly.entity_id
_entity_poly.type
_entity_poly.pdbx_seq_one_letter_code
_entity_poly.pdbx_strand_id
1 'polypeptide(L)'
;MEARSLSLTGAQRLVVFATLLGIAGATLWLGPLRDASRLNATFSIPWWAELIACYAASLLYVEVRTQRTRSTLSLTEIPVVMGLFLVDPRILLGAYVVGVLLGHWTRRGIQPARDYANAMLDVLYIALVLLVFMAVQPDPSDPLAPRSLLAIAAAMAAGGWLLGPLAINLGLYLYQGGIERTEVVREFTSQVVVTTTNSCLGVVGLLFFDSHPWLAFALIPPALLVLVVQLTASESQRRAERMEFLYRTSDILHSTMRVN
;
A
#
# COMPACT_ATOMS: atom_id res chain seq x y z
N MET A 1 22.43 -23.62 34.94
CA MET A 1 21.16 -23.70 34.20
C MET A 1 21.09 -22.45 33.32
N GLU A 2 21.75 -22.49 32.17
CA GLU A 2 21.79 -21.35 31.24
C GLU A 2 20.41 -21.21 30.60
N ALA A 3 19.74 -20.09 30.87
CA ALA A 3 18.56 -19.68 30.13
C ALA A 3 18.98 -19.43 28.69
N ARG A 4 18.80 -20.43 27.80
CA ARG A 4 18.81 -20.22 26.35
C ARG A 4 17.74 -19.19 26.03
N SER A 5 18.11 -17.92 25.94
CA SER A 5 17.27 -16.92 25.30
C SER A 5 17.08 -17.38 23.87
N LEU A 6 15.92 -17.94 23.55
CA LEU A 6 15.52 -18.28 22.18
C LEU A 6 15.54 -16.99 21.36
N SER A 7 16.67 -16.70 20.70
CA SER A 7 16.79 -15.55 19.81
C SER A 7 15.89 -15.81 18.61
N LEU A 8 14.75 -15.13 18.56
CA LEU A 8 13.83 -15.21 17.43
C LEU A 8 14.54 -14.80 16.14
N THR A 9 14.30 -15.54 15.06
CA THR A 9 14.72 -15.14 13.71
C THR A 9 14.00 -13.86 13.27
N GLY A 10 14.57 -13.09 12.34
CA GLY A 10 13.94 -11.86 11.83
C GLY A 10 12.53 -12.09 11.28
N ALA A 11 12.29 -13.24 10.64
CA ALA A 11 10.97 -13.64 10.16
C ALA A 11 9.97 -13.87 11.31
N GLN A 12 10.38 -14.54 12.39
CA GLN A 12 9.53 -14.75 13.56
C GLN A 12 9.19 -13.43 14.27
N ARG A 13 10.17 -12.52 14.41
CA ARG A 13 9.94 -11.18 14.99
C ARG A 13 8.92 -10.40 14.18
N LEU A 14 9.04 -10.44 12.85
CA LEU A 14 8.09 -9.81 11.93
C LEU A 14 6.68 -10.40 12.08
N VAL A 15 6.54 -11.73 12.15
CA VAL A 15 5.23 -12.39 12.31
C VAL A 15 4.59 -12.06 13.66
N VAL A 16 5.36 -12.01 14.75
CA VAL A 16 4.84 -11.59 16.07
C VAL A 16 4.34 -10.15 16.00
N PHE A 17 5.13 -9.24 15.46
CA PHE A 17 4.75 -7.84 15.29
C PHE A 17 3.48 -7.70 14.42
N ALA A 18 3.45 -8.38 13.27
CA ALA A 18 2.28 -8.43 12.40
C ALA A 18 1.03 -8.95 13.11
N THR A 19 1.18 -10.00 13.93
CA THR A 19 0.06 -10.54 14.69
C THR A 19 -0.49 -9.53 15.70
N LEU A 20 0.38 -8.74 16.34
CA LEU A 20 -0.05 -7.64 17.22
C LEU A 20 -0.82 -6.56 16.45
N LEU A 21 -0.36 -6.19 15.25
CA LEU A 21 -1.09 -5.25 14.37
C LEU A 21 -2.45 -5.83 13.97
N GLY A 22 -2.49 -7.11 13.59
CA GLY A 22 -3.71 -7.82 13.23
C GLY A 22 -4.72 -7.89 14.38
N ILE A 23 -4.24 -8.14 15.61
CA ILE A 23 -5.07 -8.11 16.82
C ILE A 23 -5.63 -6.71 17.04
N ALA A 24 -4.81 -5.66 16.94
CA ALA A 24 -5.28 -4.27 17.06
C ALA A 24 -6.30 -3.90 15.97
N GLY A 25 -6.11 -4.37 14.73
CA GLY A 25 -7.09 -4.18 13.67
C GLY A 25 -8.39 -4.92 13.98
N ALA A 26 -8.30 -6.18 14.42
CA ALA A 26 -9.46 -6.98 14.78
C ALA A 26 -10.24 -6.39 15.96
N THR A 27 -9.58 -5.80 16.97
CA THR A 27 -10.29 -5.14 18.08
C THR A 27 -11.06 -3.92 17.62
N LEU A 28 -10.54 -3.15 16.66
CA LEU A 28 -11.29 -2.04 16.04
C LEU A 28 -12.50 -2.54 15.26
N TRP A 29 -12.35 -3.62 14.49
CA TRP A 29 -13.43 -4.24 13.71
C TRP A 29 -14.54 -4.85 14.57
N LEU A 30 -14.17 -5.46 15.70
CA LEU A 30 -15.13 -6.10 16.60
C LEU A 30 -15.72 -5.13 17.64
N GLY A 31 -15.07 -3.99 17.86
CA GLY A 31 -15.52 -2.94 18.77
C GLY A 31 -16.18 -1.78 18.02
N PRO A 32 -15.50 -0.62 17.87
CA PRO A 32 -16.10 0.60 17.35
C PRO A 32 -16.63 0.49 15.91
N LEU A 33 -16.08 -0.39 15.07
CA LEU A 33 -16.51 -0.56 13.68
C LEU A 33 -17.49 -1.74 13.49
N ARG A 34 -17.96 -2.36 14.58
CA ARG A 34 -18.84 -3.53 14.49
C ARG A 34 -20.12 -3.22 13.70
N ASP A 35 -20.73 -2.08 14.02
CA ASP A 35 -22.00 -1.63 13.43
C ASP A 35 -21.78 -0.54 12.37
N ALA A 36 -20.53 -0.42 11.88
CA ALA A 36 -20.19 0.48 10.79
C ALA A 36 -20.96 0.10 9.53
N SER A 37 -21.84 0.99 9.08
CA SER A 37 -22.55 0.88 7.82
C SER A 37 -22.03 1.89 6.82
N ARG A 38 -22.31 1.67 5.54
CA ARG A 38 -22.04 2.63 4.49
C ARG A 38 -22.78 3.96 4.74
N LEU A 39 -22.12 5.08 4.47
CA LEU A 39 -22.69 6.42 4.63
C LEU A 39 -23.59 6.85 3.46
N ASN A 40 -23.31 6.41 2.22
CA ASN A 40 -24.04 6.88 1.04
C ASN A 40 -24.97 5.78 0.47
N ALA A 41 -26.28 6.00 0.55
CA ALA A 41 -27.31 5.04 0.12
C ALA A 41 -27.74 5.18 -1.35
N THR A 42 -27.32 6.26 -2.04
CA THR A 42 -27.78 6.55 -3.40
C THR A 42 -27.01 5.78 -4.46
N PHE A 43 -25.72 5.54 -4.25
CA PHE A 43 -24.85 4.83 -5.19
C PHE A 43 -23.98 3.80 -4.48
N SER A 44 -23.88 2.62 -5.07
CA SER A 44 -23.14 1.47 -4.55
C SER A 44 -22.20 0.94 -5.62
N ILE A 45 -20.91 0.84 -5.31
CA ILE A 45 -19.99 0.05 -6.13
C ILE A 45 -20.11 -1.43 -5.70
N PRO A 46 -20.21 -2.37 -6.65
CA PRO A 46 -20.20 -3.79 -6.32
C PRO A 46 -18.81 -4.23 -5.86
N TRP A 47 -18.76 -5.22 -4.97
CA TRP A 47 -17.52 -5.70 -4.35
C TRP A 47 -16.41 -6.07 -5.35
N TRP A 48 -16.77 -6.62 -6.51
CA TRP A 48 -15.81 -7.02 -7.54
C TRP A 48 -15.15 -5.82 -8.22
N ALA A 49 -15.86 -4.69 -8.36
CA ALA A 49 -15.30 -3.49 -8.97
C ALA A 49 -14.28 -2.85 -8.03
N GLU A 50 -14.59 -2.78 -6.73
CA GLU A 50 -13.64 -2.32 -5.71
C GLU A 50 -12.40 -3.21 -5.66
N LEU A 51 -12.59 -4.54 -5.68
CA LEU A 51 -11.48 -5.50 -5.69
C LEU A 51 -10.58 -5.33 -6.92
N ILE A 52 -11.17 -5.16 -8.12
CA ILE A 52 -10.42 -4.92 -9.35
C ILE A 52 -9.67 -3.58 -9.25
N ALA A 53 -10.29 -2.54 -8.69
CA ALA A 53 -9.65 -1.25 -8.49
C ALA A 53 -8.46 -1.35 -7.55
N CYS A 54 -8.60 -2.01 -6.38
CA CYS A 54 -7.50 -2.26 -5.45
C CYS A 54 -6.39 -3.11 -6.09
N TYR A 55 -6.75 -4.16 -6.83
CA TYR A 55 -5.79 -4.99 -7.57
C TYR A 55 -5.02 -4.17 -8.60
N ALA A 56 -5.71 -3.46 -9.48
CA ALA A 56 -5.09 -2.62 -10.50
C ALA A 56 -4.22 -1.51 -9.87
N ALA A 57 -4.72 -0.83 -8.84
CA ALA A 57 -3.97 0.21 -8.13
C ALA A 57 -2.73 -0.34 -7.42
N SER A 58 -2.75 -1.60 -6.98
CA SER A 58 -1.57 -2.26 -6.42
C SER A 58 -0.54 -2.61 -7.50
N LEU A 59 -0.97 -2.94 -8.72
CA LEU A 59 -0.09 -3.16 -9.87
C LEU A 59 0.47 -1.87 -10.45
N LEU A 60 -0.24 -0.75 -10.27
CA LEU A 60 0.22 0.59 -10.58
C LEU A 60 1.06 1.10 -9.41
N TYR A 61 2.34 0.79 -9.44
CA TYR A 61 3.28 1.30 -8.46
C TYR A 61 4.39 2.06 -9.15
N VAL A 62 4.99 3.02 -8.45
CA VAL A 62 6.23 3.67 -8.84
C VAL A 62 7.34 3.10 -7.98
N GLU A 63 8.41 2.65 -8.62
CA GLU A 63 9.60 2.21 -7.92
C GLU A 63 10.50 3.40 -7.63
N VAL A 64 10.67 3.71 -6.35
CA VAL A 64 11.71 4.64 -5.93
C VAL A 64 12.93 3.79 -5.57
N ARG A 65 13.88 3.69 -6.51
CA ARG A 65 15.14 2.98 -6.30
C ARG A 65 16.10 3.91 -5.56
N THR A 66 16.49 3.51 -4.35
CA THR A 66 17.61 4.11 -3.61
C THR A 66 18.84 3.22 -3.74
N GLN A 67 20.03 3.75 -3.45
CA GLN A 67 21.30 3.01 -3.54
C GLN A 67 21.34 1.72 -2.68
N ARG A 68 20.47 1.58 -1.67
CA ARG A 68 20.40 0.42 -0.75
C ARG A 68 19.02 -0.24 -0.64
N THR A 69 17.92 0.51 -0.81
CA THR A 69 16.55 -0.03 -0.68
C THR A 69 15.68 0.29 -1.89
N ARG A 70 14.78 -0.64 -2.24
CA ARG A 70 13.80 -0.51 -3.33
C ARG A 70 12.42 -0.43 -2.70
N SER A 71 11.84 0.76 -2.67
CA SER A 71 10.54 1.01 -2.06
C SER A 71 9.49 1.23 -3.14
N THR A 72 8.42 0.44 -3.08
CA THR A 72 7.34 0.43 -4.07
C THR A 72 6.18 1.25 -3.53
N LEU A 73 5.89 2.38 -4.16
CA LEU A 73 4.78 3.25 -3.79
C LEU A 73 3.61 2.95 -4.72
N SER A 74 2.52 2.40 -4.18
CA SER A 74 1.34 2.01 -4.96
C SER A 74 0.34 3.15 -5.10
N LEU A 75 -0.69 2.96 -5.95
CA LEU A 75 -1.83 3.87 -6.07
C LEU A 75 -3.03 3.45 -5.23
N THR A 76 -2.85 2.55 -4.26
CA THR A 76 -3.95 1.86 -3.55
C THR A 76 -4.78 2.78 -2.64
N GLU A 77 -4.28 3.97 -2.33
CA GLU A 77 -5.03 4.99 -1.59
C GLU A 77 -6.19 5.58 -2.41
N ILE A 78 -6.12 5.55 -3.74
CA ILE A 78 -7.21 6.03 -4.63
C ILE A 78 -8.50 5.23 -4.39
N PRO A 79 -8.52 3.89 -4.56
CA PRO A 79 -9.72 3.11 -4.31
C PRO A 79 -10.15 3.17 -2.84
N VAL A 80 -9.22 3.25 -1.88
CA VAL A 80 -9.58 3.42 -0.45
C VAL A 80 -10.42 4.67 -0.23
N VAL A 81 -10.00 5.82 -0.76
CA VAL A 81 -10.76 7.08 -0.61
C VAL A 81 -12.15 7.00 -1.25
N MET A 82 -12.26 6.36 -2.43
CA MET A 82 -13.55 6.14 -3.07
C MET A 82 -14.43 5.18 -2.25
N GLY A 83 -13.84 4.10 -1.76
CA GLY A 83 -14.51 3.05 -0.99
C GLY A 83 -15.09 3.54 0.33
N LEU A 84 -14.52 4.59 0.95
CA LEU A 84 -15.04 5.19 2.18
C LEU A 84 -16.50 5.66 2.07
N PHE A 85 -16.92 6.08 0.87
CA PHE A 85 -18.31 6.49 0.61
C PHE A 85 -19.11 5.45 -0.16
N LEU A 86 -18.48 4.78 -1.13
CA LEU A 86 -19.18 4.02 -2.17
C LEU A 86 -19.33 2.52 -1.85
N VAL A 87 -18.60 2.01 -0.85
CA VAL A 87 -18.50 0.58 -0.54
C VAL A 87 -18.86 0.34 0.92
N ASP A 88 -19.36 -0.87 1.21
CA ASP A 88 -19.61 -1.26 2.60
C ASP A 88 -18.26 -1.44 3.32
N PRO A 89 -18.08 -0.99 4.58
CA PRO A 89 -16.80 -1.08 5.28
C PRO A 89 -16.16 -2.47 5.25
N ARG A 90 -16.95 -3.54 5.40
CA ARG A 90 -16.43 -4.92 5.43
C ARG A 90 -16.02 -5.40 4.05
N ILE A 91 -16.79 -4.98 3.05
CA ILE A 91 -16.46 -5.23 1.64
C ILE A 91 -15.18 -4.48 1.26
N LEU A 92 -15.02 -3.23 1.70
CA LEU A 92 -13.82 -2.44 1.46
C LEU A 92 -12.57 -3.12 2.05
N LEU A 93 -12.65 -3.60 3.30
CA LEU A 93 -11.57 -4.38 3.91
C LEU A 93 -11.20 -5.59 3.06
N GLY A 94 -12.20 -6.42 2.72
CA GLY A 94 -11.98 -7.64 1.96
C GLY A 94 -11.40 -7.37 0.57
N ALA A 95 -11.98 -6.41 -0.15
CA ALA A 95 -11.54 -6.01 -1.48
C ALA A 95 -10.11 -5.45 -1.47
N TYR A 96 -9.77 -4.60 -0.49
CA TYR A 96 -8.45 -4.02 -0.34
C TYR A 96 -7.40 -5.11 -0.05
N VAL A 97 -7.59 -5.89 1.02
CA VAL A 97 -6.61 -6.91 1.44
C VAL A 97 -6.41 -7.95 0.34
N VAL A 98 -7.49 -8.46 -0.25
CA VAL A 98 -7.41 -9.46 -1.32
C VAL A 98 -6.81 -8.86 -2.60
N GLY A 99 -7.24 -7.67 -3.00
CA GLY A 99 -6.73 -7.00 -4.20
C GLY A 99 -5.23 -6.71 -4.11
N VAL A 100 -4.77 -6.19 -2.97
CA VAL A 100 -3.35 -5.89 -2.72
C VAL A 100 -2.51 -7.17 -2.65
N LEU A 101 -2.98 -8.22 -1.98
CA LEU A 101 -2.31 -9.52 -1.95
C LEU A 101 -2.19 -10.15 -3.35
N LEU A 102 -3.26 -10.15 -4.13
CA LEU A 102 -3.23 -10.62 -5.52
C LEU A 102 -2.20 -9.83 -6.33
N GLY A 103 -2.15 -8.51 -6.17
CA GLY A 103 -1.15 -7.69 -6.85
C GLY A 103 0.28 -7.97 -6.41
N HIS A 104 0.51 -8.30 -5.14
CA HIS A 104 1.81 -8.79 -4.68
C HIS A 104 2.17 -10.12 -5.34
N TRP A 105 1.25 -11.09 -5.34
CA TRP A 105 1.50 -12.40 -5.93
C TRP A 105 1.76 -12.35 -7.42
N THR A 106 1.03 -11.51 -8.16
CA THR A 106 1.27 -11.29 -9.60
C THR A 106 2.66 -10.72 -9.88
N ARG A 107 3.16 -9.80 -9.05
CA ARG A 107 4.43 -9.10 -9.30
C ARG A 107 5.67 -9.85 -8.86
N ARG A 108 5.62 -10.47 -7.67
CA ARG A 108 6.81 -11.02 -6.99
C ARG A 108 6.66 -12.45 -6.49
N GLY A 109 5.54 -13.11 -6.79
CA GLY A 109 5.20 -14.42 -6.23
C GLY A 109 4.82 -14.38 -4.75
N ILE A 110 4.55 -15.55 -4.18
CA ILE A 110 4.10 -15.70 -2.79
C ILE A 110 5.30 -15.69 -1.84
N GLN A 111 5.25 -14.82 -0.82
CA GLN A 111 6.26 -14.70 0.24
C GLN A 111 5.57 -14.75 1.61
N PRO A 112 5.31 -15.95 2.17
CA PRO A 112 4.31 -16.15 3.22
C PRO A 112 4.43 -15.23 4.44
N ALA A 113 5.65 -15.07 4.98
CA ALA A 113 5.86 -14.23 6.17
C ALA A 113 5.63 -12.73 5.88
N ARG A 114 6.02 -12.26 4.69
CA ARG A 114 5.85 -10.85 4.28
C ARG A 114 4.41 -10.57 3.88
N ASP A 115 3.78 -11.49 3.16
CA ASP A 115 2.40 -11.36 2.73
C ASP A 115 1.45 -11.39 3.94
N TYR A 116 1.72 -12.26 4.92
CA TYR A 116 1.01 -12.25 6.21
C TYR A 116 1.19 -10.92 6.94
N ALA A 117 2.43 -10.42 7.03
CA ALA A 117 2.70 -9.16 7.72
C ALA A 117 2.02 -7.96 7.08
N ASN A 118 2.04 -7.90 5.75
CA ASN A 118 1.34 -6.88 4.98
C ASN A 118 -0.17 -6.99 5.18
N ALA A 119 -0.75 -8.20 5.08
CA ALA A 119 -2.19 -8.38 5.27
C ALA A 119 -2.65 -7.93 6.67
N MET A 120 -1.90 -8.24 7.73
CA MET A 120 -2.24 -7.78 9.08
C MET A 120 -2.13 -6.26 9.24
N LEU A 121 -1.13 -5.64 8.60
CA LEU A 121 -1.01 -4.19 8.55
C LEU A 121 -2.19 -3.56 7.78
N ASP A 122 -2.56 -4.14 6.64
CA ASP A 122 -3.68 -3.69 5.80
C ASP A 122 -5.00 -3.73 6.57
N VAL A 123 -5.22 -4.78 7.37
CA VAL A 123 -6.40 -4.89 8.25
C VAL A 123 -6.47 -3.74 9.25
N LEU A 124 -5.35 -3.42 9.92
CA LEU A 124 -5.29 -2.30 10.86
C LEU A 124 -5.39 -0.96 10.13
N TYR A 125 -4.79 -0.83 8.95
CA TYR A 125 -4.81 0.38 8.14
C TYR A 125 -6.24 0.75 7.75
N ILE A 126 -6.99 -0.17 7.15
CA ILE A 126 -8.39 0.09 6.76
C ILE A 126 -9.25 0.36 8.00
N ALA A 127 -9.02 -0.36 9.10
CA ALA A 127 -9.73 -0.09 10.36
C ALA A 127 -9.48 1.33 10.88
N LEU A 128 -8.22 1.77 10.93
CA LEU A 128 -7.86 3.10 11.41
C LEU A 128 -8.42 4.21 10.50
N VAL A 129 -8.29 4.03 9.19
CA VAL A 129 -8.84 4.98 8.19
C VAL A 129 -10.35 5.12 8.38
N LEU A 130 -11.09 4.00 8.46
CA LEU A 130 -12.54 4.02 8.68
C LEU A 130 -12.91 4.62 10.03
N LEU A 131 -12.19 4.28 11.11
CA LEU A 131 -12.46 4.79 12.44
C LEU A 131 -12.33 6.32 12.48
N VAL A 132 -11.25 6.86 11.94
CA VAL A 132 -11.02 8.31 11.91
C VAL A 132 -12.03 9.00 10.99
N PHE A 133 -12.30 8.41 9.84
CA PHE A 133 -13.30 8.91 8.91
C PHE A 133 -14.68 9.02 9.57
N MET A 134 -15.15 7.96 10.24
CA MET A 134 -16.43 7.96 10.95
C MET A 134 -16.43 8.88 12.18
N ALA A 135 -15.30 9.01 12.89
CA ALA A 135 -15.18 9.89 14.05
C ALA A 135 -15.32 11.38 13.69
N VAL A 136 -14.87 11.79 12.49
CA VAL A 136 -15.07 13.15 11.97
C VAL A 136 -16.53 13.39 11.55
N GLN A 137 -17.32 12.34 11.39
CA GLN A 137 -18.74 12.39 11.00
C GLN A 137 -18.93 13.15 9.69
N PRO A 138 -18.50 12.60 8.53
CA PRO A 138 -18.70 13.24 7.23
C PRO A 138 -20.17 13.52 6.94
N ASP A 139 -20.46 14.36 5.94
CA ASP A 139 -21.83 14.54 5.48
C ASP A 139 -22.28 13.31 4.66
N PRO A 140 -23.32 12.57 5.07
CA PRO A 140 -23.80 11.40 4.33
C PRO A 140 -24.42 11.77 2.97
N SER A 141 -24.94 12.99 2.84
CA SER A 141 -25.66 13.46 1.65
C SER A 141 -24.76 14.09 0.60
N ASP A 142 -23.60 14.63 1.03
CA ASP A 142 -22.63 15.28 0.15
C ASP A 142 -21.20 14.81 0.45
N PRO A 143 -20.67 13.86 -0.36
CA PRO A 143 -19.28 13.39 -0.25
C PRO A 143 -18.22 14.48 -0.45
N LEU A 144 -18.59 15.60 -1.07
CA LEU A 144 -17.69 16.69 -1.45
C LEU A 144 -17.83 17.90 -0.53
N ALA A 145 -18.74 17.83 0.45
CA ALA A 145 -18.87 18.85 1.49
C ALA A 145 -17.53 19.07 2.21
N PRO A 146 -17.23 20.30 2.67
CA PRO A 146 -15.98 20.59 3.37
C PRO A 146 -15.69 19.65 4.56
N ARG A 147 -16.74 19.21 5.27
CA ARG A 147 -16.63 18.26 6.38
C ARG A 147 -16.24 16.85 5.91
N SER A 148 -16.81 16.41 4.78
CA SER A 148 -16.47 15.14 4.14
C SER A 148 -15.02 15.13 3.64
N LEU A 149 -14.57 16.23 3.04
CA LEU A 149 -13.16 16.40 2.64
C LEU A 149 -12.22 16.40 3.84
N LEU A 150 -12.59 17.05 4.95
CA LEU A 150 -11.82 17.04 6.19
C LEU A 150 -11.74 15.62 6.79
N ALA A 151 -12.83 14.85 6.72
CA ALA A 151 -12.85 13.46 7.16
C ALA A 151 -11.89 12.58 6.34
N ILE A 152 -11.90 12.72 5.01
CA ILE A 152 -10.95 12.02 4.12
C ILE A 152 -9.52 12.42 4.49
N ALA A 153 -9.23 13.72 4.58
CA ALA A 153 -7.88 14.21 4.87
C ALA A 153 -7.36 13.69 6.23
N ALA A 154 -8.20 13.73 7.28
CA ALA A 154 -7.86 13.22 8.59
C ALA A 154 -7.61 11.70 8.58
N ALA A 155 -8.47 10.94 7.90
CA ALA A 155 -8.35 9.50 7.79
C ALA A 155 -7.06 9.07 7.05
N MET A 156 -6.77 9.73 5.92
CA MET A 156 -5.58 9.44 5.11
C MET A 156 -4.30 9.91 5.79
N ALA A 157 -4.33 10.99 6.59
CA ALA A 157 -3.21 11.37 7.43
C ALA A 157 -2.94 10.32 8.53
N ALA A 158 -3.98 9.87 9.23
CA ALA A 158 -3.83 8.87 10.29
C ALA A 158 -3.30 7.52 9.77
N GLY A 159 -3.92 6.99 8.70
CA GLY A 159 -3.52 5.73 8.09
C GLY A 159 -2.22 5.84 7.29
N GLY A 160 -2.18 6.77 6.33
CA GLY A 160 -1.12 6.83 5.31
C GLY A 160 0.11 7.62 5.72
N TRP A 161 -0.02 8.69 6.52
CA TRP A 161 1.16 9.45 6.95
C TRP A 161 1.78 8.88 8.21
N LEU A 162 0.97 8.38 9.15
CA LEU A 162 1.47 7.91 10.44
C LEU A 162 1.62 6.39 10.46
N LEU A 163 0.52 5.64 10.37
CA LEU A 163 0.54 4.21 10.60
C LEU A 163 1.41 3.46 9.58
N GLY A 164 1.20 3.69 8.29
CA GLY A 164 1.88 2.98 7.20
C GLY A 164 3.41 3.06 7.31
N PRO A 165 4.02 4.26 7.21
CA PRO A 165 5.47 4.43 7.32
C PRO A 165 6.04 3.87 8.62
N LEU A 166 5.39 4.11 9.77
CA LEU A 166 5.89 3.67 11.06
C LEU A 166 5.89 2.14 11.15
N ALA A 167 4.81 1.48 10.73
CA ALA A 167 4.69 0.03 10.80
C ALA A 167 5.64 -0.67 9.82
N ILE A 168 5.79 -0.15 8.59
CA ILE A 168 6.71 -0.72 7.59
C ILE A 168 8.16 -0.59 8.06
N ASN A 169 8.58 0.60 8.51
CA ASN A 169 9.93 0.81 9.02
C ASN A 169 10.21 -0.06 10.24
N LEU A 170 9.27 -0.14 11.19
CA LEU A 170 9.45 -1.00 12.36
C LEU A 170 9.54 -2.48 11.97
N GLY A 171 8.70 -2.94 11.05
CA GLY A 171 8.75 -4.30 10.51
C GLY A 171 10.09 -4.60 9.81
N LEU A 172 10.60 -3.66 9.02
CA LEU A 172 11.89 -3.78 8.34
C LEU A 172 13.04 -3.86 9.34
N TYR A 173 13.02 -3.03 10.39
CA TYR A 173 14.00 -3.04 11.47
C TYR A 173 14.00 -4.39 12.20
N LEU A 174 12.81 -4.93 12.48
CA LEU A 174 12.68 -6.24 13.13
C LEU A 174 13.14 -7.40 12.23
N TYR A 175 12.99 -7.25 10.90
CA TYR A 175 13.36 -8.26 9.92
C TYR A 175 14.86 -8.24 9.56
N GLN A 176 15.47 -7.06 9.39
CA GLN A 176 16.84 -6.89 8.88
C GLN A 176 17.86 -6.42 9.94
N GLY A 177 17.41 -5.88 11.08
CA GLY A 177 18.27 -5.55 12.22
C GLY A 177 18.88 -4.14 12.24
N GLY A 178 18.60 -3.28 11.26
CA GLY A 178 19.08 -1.90 11.23
C GLY A 178 18.44 -1.07 10.12
N ILE A 179 18.30 0.25 10.36
CA ILE A 179 17.82 1.21 9.35
C ILE A 179 18.60 2.52 9.52
N GLU A 180 19.01 3.13 8.41
CA GLU A 180 19.62 4.45 8.41
C GLU A 180 18.59 5.56 8.57
N ARG A 181 18.81 6.50 9.49
CA ARG A 181 17.86 7.58 9.79
C ARG A 181 17.50 8.44 8.57
N THR A 182 18.47 8.71 7.71
CA THR A 182 18.28 9.47 6.47
C THR A 182 17.34 8.75 5.49
N GLU A 183 17.41 7.42 5.46
CA GLU A 183 16.55 6.60 4.62
C GLU A 183 15.12 6.60 5.14
N VAL A 184 14.93 6.44 6.47
CA VAL A 184 13.59 6.54 7.11
C VAL A 184 12.92 7.86 6.79
N VAL A 185 13.62 8.99 6.96
CA VAL A 185 13.04 10.32 6.73
C VAL A 185 12.65 10.50 5.26
N ARG A 186 13.47 10.01 4.34
CA ARG A 186 13.20 10.12 2.89
C ARG A 186 12.05 9.21 2.45
N GLU A 187 11.98 7.99 2.95
CA GLU A 187 10.85 7.10 2.68
C GLU A 187 9.55 7.67 3.24
N PHE A 188 9.60 8.21 4.45
CA PHE A 188 8.49 8.90 5.07
C PHE A 188 7.99 10.07 4.22
N THR A 189 8.87 10.99 3.79
CA THR A 189 8.46 12.14 2.97
C THR A 189 7.91 11.70 1.62
N SER A 190 8.52 10.68 0.99
CA SER A 190 8.01 10.11 -0.26
C SER A 190 6.61 9.50 -0.09
N GLN A 191 6.37 8.78 1.00
CA GLN A 191 5.06 8.19 1.29
C GLN A 191 4.01 9.27 1.56
N VAL A 192 4.35 10.34 2.28
CA VAL A 192 3.43 11.47 2.53
C VAL A 192 3.01 12.12 1.21
N VAL A 193 3.96 12.40 0.32
CA VAL A 193 3.67 12.99 -1.00
C VAL A 193 2.75 12.07 -1.80
N VAL A 194 3.09 10.79 -1.92
CA VAL A 194 2.29 9.83 -2.71
C VAL A 194 0.89 9.66 -2.12
N THR A 195 0.77 9.44 -0.81
CA THR A 195 -0.53 9.30 -0.12
C THR A 195 -1.39 10.54 -0.37
N THR A 196 -0.80 11.73 -0.27
CA THR A 196 -1.53 12.99 -0.50
C THR A 196 -2.00 13.11 -1.94
N THR A 197 -1.12 12.86 -2.91
CA THR A 197 -1.48 12.89 -4.34
C THR A 197 -2.57 11.88 -4.66
N ASN A 198 -2.43 10.64 -4.19
CA ASN A 198 -3.40 9.58 -4.43
C ASN A 198 -4.74 9.89 -3.75
N SER A 199 -4.72 10.47 -2.55
CA SER A 199 -5.96 10.88 -1.85
C SER A 199 -6.70 11.96 -2.63
N CYS A 200 -5.97 12.96 -3.16
CA CYS A 200 -6.54 13.98 -4.03
C CYS A 200 -7.12 13.37 -5.31
N LEU A 201 -6.43 12.41 -5.93
CA LEU A 201 -6.94 11.68 -7.09
C LEU A 201 -8.19 10.86 -6.76
N GLY A 202 -8.28 10.28 -5.56
CA GLY A 202 -9.48 9.61 -5.05
C GLY A 202 -10.66 10.57 -4.90
N VAL A 203 -10.43 11.78 -4.37
CA VAL A 203 -11.45 12.85 -4.30
C VAL A 203 -11.89 13.29 -5.70
N VAL A 204 -10.97 13.43 -6.65
CA VAL A 204 -11.30 13.69 -8.06
C VAL A 204 -12.10 12.53 -8.67
N GLY A 205 -11.80 11.29 -8.30
CA GLY A 205 -12.61 10.12 -8.63
C GLY A 205 -14.03 10.22 -8.11
N LEU A 206 -14.22 10.65 -6.86
CA LEU A 206 -15.54 10.92 -6.27
C LEU A 206 -16.29 12.02 -7.03
N LEU A 207 -15.62 13.11 -7.41
CA LEU A 207 -16.20 14.19 -8.22
C LEU A 207 -16.75 13.68 -9.56
N PHE A 208 -16.01 12.80 -10.25
CA PHE A 208 -16.49 12.21 -11.50
C PHE A 208 -17.63 11.22 -11.27
N PHE A 209 -17.60 10.45 -10.19
CA PHE A 209 -18.64 9.48 -9.90
C PHE A 209 -19.97 10.15 -9.54
N ASP A 210 -19.93 11.26 -8.81
CA ASP A 210 -21.10 12.05 -8.44
C ASP A 210 -21.73 12.77 -9.64
N SER A 211 -20.89 13.32 -10.53
CA SER A 211 -21.37 14.05 -11.71
C SER A 211 -21.78 13.14 -12.87
N HIS A 212 -20.90 12.24 -13.31
CA HIS A 212 -21.09 11.38 -14.48
C HIS A 212 -20.21 10.11 -14.39
N PRO A 213 -20.73 8.96 -13.93
CA PRO A 213 -19.92 7.77 -13.64
C PRO A 213 -19.20 7.18 -14.87
N TRP A 214 -19.66 7.46 -16.09
CA TRP A 214 -18.97 7.08 -17.32
C TRP A 214 -17.63 7.81 -17.51
N LEU A 215 -17.40 8.95 -16.85
CA LEU A 215 -16.11 9.63 -16.84
C LEU A 215 -15.04 8.84 -16.07
N ALA A 216 -15.42 7.84 -15.26
CA ALA A 216 -14.45 6.94 -14.64
C ALA A 216 -13.60 6.18 -15.68
N PHE A 217 -14.13 5.94 -16.89
CA PHE A 217 -13.34 5.38 -18.00
C PHE A 217 -12.21 6.32 -18.46
N ALA A 218 -12.30 7.62 -18.20
CA ALA A 218 -11.24 8.59 -18.51
C ALA A 218 -10.00 8.43 -17.61
N LEU A 219 -10.08 7.67 -16.51
CA LEU A 219 -8.92 7.29 -15.70
C LEU A 219 -8.12 6.12 -16.29
N ILE A 220 -8.67 5.40 -17.27
CA ILE A 220 -8.00 4.26 -17.91
C ILE A 220 -6.75 4.66 -18.69
N PRO A 221 -6.76 5.72 -19.54
CA PRO A 221 -5.56 6.16 -20.26
C PRO A 221 -4.37 6.51 -19.36
N PRO A 222 -4.50 7.33 -18.28
CA PRO A 222 -3.36 7.60 -17.40
C PRO A 222 -2.90 6.36 -16.64
N ALA A 223 -3.81 5.47 -16.21
CA ALA A 223 -3.43 4.19 -15.62
C ALA A 223 -2.62 3.31 -16.59
N LEU A 224 -3.05 3.21 -17.85
CA LEU A 224 -2.33 2.50 -18.92
C LEU A 224 -0.94 3.10 -19.16
N LEU A 225 -0.82 4.43 -19.19
CA LEU A 225 0.47 5.08 -19.36
C LEU A 225 1.45 4.71 -18.24
N VAL A 226 0.99 4.72 -16.98
CA VAL A 226 1.82 4.27 -15.84
C VAL A 226 2.21 2.80 -16.00
N LEU A 227 1.29 1.91 -16.40
CA LEU A 227 1.64 0.50 -16.67
C LEU A 227 2.69 0.35 -17.75
N VAL A 228 2.55 1.07 -18.87
CA VAL A 228 3.50 1.01 -19.99
C VAL A 228 4.88 1.52 -19.57
N VAL A 229 4.93 2.62 -18.82
CA VAL A 229 6.19 3.15 -18.27
C VAL A 229 6.85 2.11 -17.34
N GLN A 230 6.07 1.44 -16.49
CA GLN A 230 6.61 0.44 -15.58
C GLN A 230 7.10 -0.82 -16.29
N LEU A 231 6.36 -1.31 -17.30
CA LEU A 231 6.78 -2.45 -18.11
C LEU A 231 8.08 -2.14 -18.85
N THR A 232 8.18 -0.97 -19.49
CA THR A 232 9.39 -0.55 -20.21
C THR A 232 10.57 -0.27 -19.28
N ALA A 233 10.33 0.29 -18.09
CA ALA A 233 11.35 0.49 -17.05
C ALA A 233 11.85 -0.86 -16.49
N SER A 234 10.98 -1.86 -16.35
CA SER A 234 11.39 -3.20 -15.90
C SER A 234 12.29 -3.91 -16.92
N GLU A 235 12.02 -3.72 -18.23
CA GLU A 235 12.85 -4.26 -19.31
C GLU A 235 14.21 -3.56 -19.38
N SER A 236 14.24 -2.24 -19.20
CA SER A 236 15.50 -1.47 -19.23
C SER A 236 16.42 -1.83 -18.06
N GLN A 237 15.87 -2.05 -16.86
CA GLN A 237 16.66 -2.54 -15.71
C GLN A 237 17.26 -3.93 -15.94
N ARG A 238 16.50 -4.87 -16.52
CA ARG A 238 17.02 -6.21 -16.87
C ARG A 238 18.17 -6.15 -17.87
N ARG A 239 18.12 -5.18 -18.80
CA ARG A 239 19.17 -4.96 -19.80
C ARG A 239 20.45 -4.40 -19.17
N ALA A 240 20.32 -3.46 -18.24
CA ALA A 240 21.44 -2.89 -17.51
C ALA A 240 22.15 -3.95 -16.63
N GLU A 241 21.39 -4.75 -15.87
CA GLU A 241 21.93 -5.81 -15.02
C GLU A 241 22.64 -6.90 -15.85
N ARG A 242 22.13 -7.20 -17.05
CA ARG A 242 22.77 -8.15 -17.98
C ARG A 242 24.09 -7.62 -18.54
N MET A 243 24.18 -6.31 -18.83
CA MET A 243 25.44 -5.69 -19.27
C MET A 243 26.47 -5.68 -18.13
N GLU A 244 26.07 -5.34 -16.91
CA GLU A 244 26.94 -5.34 -15.74
C GLU A 244 27.46 -6.76 -15.41
N PHE A 245 26.61 -7.78 -15.55
CA PHE A 245 27.00 -9.17 -15.41
C PHE A 245 28.07 -9.58 -16.44
N LEU A 246 27.89 -9.21 -17.72
CA LEU A 246 28.86 -9.50 -18.78
C LEU A 246 30.19 -8.76 -18.59
N TYR A 247 30.15 -7.50 -18.14
CA TYR A 247 31.35 -6.76 -17.78
C TYR A 247 32.09 -7.43 -16.60
N ARG A 248 31.37 -7.84 -15.56
CA ARG A 248 31.96 -8.54 -14.41
C ARG A 248 32.55 -9.91 -14.80
N THR A 249 31.90 -10.64 -15.72
CA THR A 249 32.47 -11.92 -16.21
C THR A 249 33.72 -11.69 -17.05
N SER A 250 33.72 -10.67 -17.91
CA SER A 250 34.89 -10.31 -18.71
C SER A 250 36.07 -9.86 -17.85
N ASP A 251 35.82 -9.12 -16.78
CA ASP A 251 36.85 -8.64 -15.85
C ASP A 251 37.47 -9.80 -15.05
N ILE A 252 36.66 -10.76 -14.60
CA ILE A 252 37.15 -11.99 -13.95
C ILE A 252 37.96 -12.86 -14.93
N LEU A 253 37.53 -12.98 -16.19
CA LEU A 253 38.28 -13.72 -17.21
C LEU A 253 39.61 -13.03 -17.55
N HIS A 254 39.63 -11.69 -17.65
CA HIS A 254 40.85 -10.93 -17.91
C HIS A 254 41.82 -10.93 -16.72
N SER A 255 41.33 -10.93 -15.48
CA SER A 255 42.18 -11.03 -14.29
C SER A 255 42.79 -12.43 -14.14
N THR A 256 42.08 -13.48 -14.55
CA THR A 256 42.59 -14.87 -14.50
C THR A 256 43.67 -15.13 -15.55
N MET A 257 43.62 -14.48 -16.72
CA MET A 257 44.64 -14.61 -17.78
C MET A 257 45.92 -13.78 -17.54
N ARG A 258 45.95 -12.89 -16.55
CA ARG A 258 47.15 -12.13 -16.15
C ARG A 258 47.98 -12.78 -15.03
N VAL A 259 47.54 -13.94 -14.52
CA VAL A 259 48.19 -14.66 -13.41
C VAL A 259 48.94 -15.92 -13.88
N ASN A 260 49.03 -16.13 -15.21
CA ASN A 260 49.96 -17.07 -15.85
C ASN A 260 50.95 -16.29 -16.73
#